data_AF-A0A7J9BEA8-F1
#
_entry.id   AF-A0A7J9BEA8-F1
#
_cell.length_a   1.000
_cell.length_b   1.000
_cell.length_c   1.000
_cell.angle_alpha   90.00
_cell.angle_beta   90.00
_cell.angle_gamma   90.00
#
_symmetry.space_group_name_H-M   'P 1'
#
loop_
_entity.id
_entity.type
_entity.pdbx_description
1 polymer ?
#
loop_
_entity_poly.entity_id
_entity_poly.type
_entity_poly.pdbx_seq_one_letter_code
_entity_poly.pdbx_strand_id
1 'polypeptide(L)'
;MLEMSIHSFESSLYYNYSNPISCAVVEAMHLGPKKQRLVEMQFNRAQCGEEQPYVDDWVLERIRKDEIKGEMSFVVGMKLRVSYRTGILGWDYDLNPHCPKLDMQLVPST
;
A
#
# COMPACT_ATOMS: atom_id res chain seq x y z
N MET A 1 5.59 -9.81 -27.46
CA MET A 1 4.56 -9.93 -26.41
C MET A 1 4.88 -8.87 -25.37
N LEU A 2 3.90 -8.07 -24.94
CA LEU A 2 4.14 -7.02 -23.95
C LEU A 2 4.15 -7.64 -22.56
N GLU A 3 5.30 -7.60 -21.91
CA GLU A 3 5.48 -8.05 -20.54
C GLU A 3 5.55 -6.85 -19.61
N MET A 4 4.90 -6.94 -18.46
CA MET A 4 4.91 -5.90 -17.45
C MET A 4 5.51 -6.47 -16.17
N SER A 5 6.41 -5.73 -15.53
CA SER A 5 6.91 -6.06 -14.20
C SER A 5 6.79 -4.85 -13.29
N ILE A 6 6.25 -5.04 -12.10
CA ILE A 6 6.22 -4.04 -11.04
C ILE A 6 7.41 -4.34 -10.14
N HIS A 7 8.27 -3.35 -9.91
CA HIS A 7 9.38 -3.46 -8.97
C HIS A 7 8.85 -3.59 -7.54
N SER A 8 9.69 -4.02 -6.60
CA SER A 8 9.33 -3.97 -5.19
C SER A 8 9.00 -2.53 -4.81
N PHE A 9 7.95 -2.34 -4.01
CA PHE A 9 7.53 -1.01 -3.57
C PHE A 9 7.06 -1.04 -2.12
N GLU A 10 7.21 0.10 -1.45
CA GLU A 10 6.61 0.34 -0.15
C GLU A 10 5.23 0.97 -0.34
N SER A 11 4.29 0.51 0.48
CA SER A 11 2.94 1.05 0.61
C SER A 11 2.79 1.59 2.02
N SER A 12 2.27 2.81 2.15
CA SER A 12 2.02 3.44 3.45
C SER A 12 0.53 3.52 3.73
N LEU A 13 0.13 3.22 4.96
CA LEU A 13 -1.22 3.38 5.47
C LEU A 13 -1.29 4.70 6.23
N TYR A 14 -2.21 5.58 5.86
CA TYR A 14 -2.42 6.89 6.48
C TYR A 14 -3.75 6.91 7.22
N TYR A 15 -3.78 7.60 8.36
CA TYR A 15 -5.01 8.03 8.99
C TYR A 15 -5.31 9.49 8.58
N ASN A 16 -6.48 9.71 7.98
CA ASN A 16 -6.93 11.04 7.52
C ASN A 16 -5.91 11.83 6.65
N TYR A 17 -5.22 11.14 5.73
CA TYR A 17 -4.28 11.71 4.73
C TYR A 17 -3.03 12.44 5.26
N SER A 18 -2.84 12.61 6.57
CA SER A 18 -1.75 13.46 7.08
C SER A 18 -0.48 12.69 7.41
N ASN A 19 -0.56 11.70 8.30
CA ASN A 19 0.61 10.97 8.80
C ASN A 19 0.48 9.48 8.49
N PRO A 20 1.54 8.86 7.94
CA PRO A 20 1.55 7.41 7.81
C PRO A 20 1.57 6.80 9.22
N ILE A 21 0.69 5.84 9.45
CA ILE A 21 0.55 5.11 10.71
C ILE A 21 1.12 3.69 10.62
N SER A 22 1.31 3.20 9.39
CA SER A 22 1.98 1.94 9.12
C SER A 22 2.48 1.87 7.68
N CYS A 23 3.23 0.82 7.37
CA CYS A 23 3.82 0.54 6.08
C CYS A 23 3.86 -0.97 5.82
N ALA A 24 3.93 -1.33 4.55
CA ALA A 24 4.09 -2.69 4.05
C ALA A 24 4.96 -2.68 2.79
N VAL A 25 5.93 -3.57 2.71
CA VAL A 25 6.75 -3.80 1.50
C VAL A 25 6.10 -4.90 0.69
N VAL A 26 5.93 -4.66 -0.61
CA VAL A 26 5.44 -5.63 -1.58
C VAL A 26 6.59 -6.06 -2.48
N GLU A 27 6.77 -7.37 -2.61
CA GLU A 27 7.80 -7.94 -3.47
C GLU A 27 7.55 -7.62 -4.96
N ALA A 28 8.65 -7.60 -5.73
CA ALA A 28 8.57 -7.41 -7.17
C ALA A 28 7.72 -8.52 -7.82
N MET A 29 6.92 -8.15 -8.81
CA MET A 29 6.00 -9.09 -9.46
C MET A 29 5.99 -8.92 -10.97
N HIS A 30 5.94 -10.06 -11.67
CA HIS A 30 5.69 -10.11 -13.10
C HIS A 30 4.20 -10.24 -13.37
N LEU A 31 3.70 -9.41 -14.29
CA LEU A 31 2.33 -9.40 -14.79
C LEU A 31 2.36 -9.67 -16.30
N GLY A 32 1.95 -10.89 -16.65
CA GLY A 32 1.83 -11.30 -18.04
C GLY A 32 0.72 -10.52 -18.78
N PRO A 33 0.68 -10.60 -20.12
CA PRO A 33 -0.31 -9.88 -20.91
C PRO A 33 -1.74 -10.22 -20.49
N LYS A 34 -2.56 -9.19 -20.26
CA LYS A 34 -3.99 -9.32 -19.90
C LYS A 34 -4.22 -10.18 -18.65
N LYS A 35 -3.25 -10.24 -17.73
CA LYS A 35 -3.41 -10.92 -16.44
C LYS A 35 -3.67 -9.92 -15.31
N GLN A 36 -4.55 -10.30 -14.39
CA GLN A 36 -4.70 -9.65 -13.10
C GLN A 36 -3.95 -10.45 -12.03
N ARG A 37 -3.44 -9.79 -10.99
CA ARG A 37 -2.85 -10.44 -9.82
C ARG A 37 -3.40 -9.78 -8.57
N LEU A 38 -3.86 -10.59 -7.64
CA LEU A 38 -4.21 -10.13 -6.30
C LEU A 38 -2.92 -9.97 -5.50
N VAL A 39 -2.82 -8.88 -4.75
CA VAL A 39 -1.71 -8.60 -3.84
C VAL A 39 -2.31 -8.43 -2.45
N GLU A 40 -1.79 -9.19 -1.50
CA GLU A 40 -2.11 -9.03 -0.08
C GLU A 40 -1.04 -8.15 0.54
N MET A 41 -1.45 -7.09 1.25
CA MET A 41 -0.54 -6.19 1.96
C MET A 41 -0.84 -6.30 3.45
N GLN A 42 0.18 -6.62 4.24
CA GLN A 42 0.05 -6.72 5.69
C GLN A 42 0.76 -5.53 6.34
N PHE A 43 -0.01 -4.65 6.97
CA PHE A 43 0.51 -3.48 7.67
C PHE A 43 0.87 -3.84 9.10
N ASN A 44 2.12 -4.23 9.32
CA ASN A 44 2.63 -4.54 10.66
C ASN A 44 4.14 -4.29 10.74
N ARG A 45 4.68 -4.29 11.97
CA ARG A 45 6.08 -3.97 12.24
C ARG A 45 7.08 -4.80 11.43
N ALA A 46 6.80 -6.08 11.19
CA ALA A 46 7.72 -6.99 10.49
C ALA A 46 7.70 -6.80 8.96
N GLN A 47 6.67 -6.16 8.43
CA GLN A 47 6.46 -6.00 6.98
C GLN A 47 6.93 -4.64 6.46
N CYS A 48 7.51 -3.82 7.33
CA CYS A 48 8.13 -2.57 6.93
C CYS A 48 9.65 -2.75 6.89
N GLY A 49 10.29 -2.25 5.83
CA GLY A 49 11.67 -2.60 5.50
C GLY A 49 12.66 -2.36 6.64
N GLU A 50 12.69 -1.14 7.18
CA GLU A 50 13.63 -0.77 8.24
C GLU A 50 12.91 -0.26 9.49
N GLU A 51 12.08 0.78 9.37
CA GLU A 51 11.41 1.41 10.51
C GLU A 51 9.93 1.71 10.22
N GLN A 52 9.07 1.48 11.22
CA GLN A 52 7.68 1.92 11.17
C GLN A 52 7.60 3.44 11.35
N PRO A 53 6.62 4.11 10.72
CA PRO A 53 6.31 5.49 11.01
C PRO A 53 6.11 5.72 12.51
N TYR A 54 6.69 6.81 13.01
CA TYR A 54 6.34 7.29 14.34
C TYR A 54 4.92 7.82 14.32
N VAL A 55 4.09 7.32 15.24
CA VAL A 55 2.70 7.76 15.37
C VAL A 55 2.58 8.61 16.63
N ASP A 56 2.27 9.89 16.44
CA ASP A 56 2.05 10.79 17.56
C ASP A 56 0.85 10.34 18.43
N ASP A 57 0.93 10.57 19.74
CA ASP A 57 -0.14 10.23 20.69
C ASP A 57 -1.49 10.84 20.30
N TRP A 58 -1.49 12.07 19.76
CA TRP A 58 -2.73 12.74 19.33
C TRP A 58 -3.40 12.02 18.14
N VAL A 59 -2.63 11.31 17.31
CA VAL A 59 -3.17 10.48 16.21
C VAL A 59 -3.85 9.25 16.79
N LEU A 60 -3.21 8.58 17.75
CA LEU A 60 -3.77 7.41 18.44
C LEU A 60 -5.08 7.77 19.18
N GLU A 61 -5.12 8.93 19.85
CA GLU A 61 -6.32 9.43 20.50
C GLU A 61 -7.48 9.68 19.52
N ARG A 62 -7.19 10.18 18.32
CA ARG A 62 -8.21 10.42 17.29
C ARG A 62 -8.73 9.12 16.72
N ILE A 63 -7.85 8.16 16.41
CA ILE A 63 -8.24 6.80 15.99
C ILE A 63 -9.18 6.20 17.02
N ARG A 64 -8.84 6.26 18.31
CA ARG A 64 -9.69 5.75 19.40
C ARG A 64 -11.05 6.44 19.48
N LYS A 65 -11.12 7.76 19.25
CA LYS A 65 -12.40 8.50 19.22
C LYS A 65 -13.27 8.10 18.04
N ASP A 66 -12.66 7.87 16.89
CA ASP A 66 -13.34 7.50 15.65
C ASP A 66 -13.77 6.03 15.65
N GLU A 67 -12.98 5.16 16.28
CA GLU A 67 -13.37 3.79 16.63
C GLU A 67 -14.68 3.77 17.45
N ILE A 68 -14.79 4.62 18.49
CA ILE A 68 -16.01 4.73 19.31
C ILE A 68 -17.22 5.19 18.47
N LYS A 69 -17.00 6.04 17.46
CA LYS A 69 -18.05 6.48 16.54
C LYS A 69 -18.41 5.42 15.49
N GLY A 70 -17.58 4.38 15.34
CA GLY A 70 -17.75 3.33 14.36
C GLY A 70 -17.34 3.71 12.93
N GLU A 71 -16.64 4.82 12.74
CA GLU A 71 -16.20 5.28 11.41
C GLU A 71 -14.74 5.72 11.47
N MET A 72 -13.88 5.04 10.72
CA MET A 72 -12.46 5.38 10.61
C MET A 72 -12.08 5.53 9.14
N SER A 73 -11.31 6.56 8.83
CA SER A 73 -10.86 6.87 7.47
C SER A 73 -9.38 6.56 7.30
N PHE A 74 -9.09 5.49 6.57
CA PHE A 74 -7.73 5.12 6.19
C PHE A 74 -7.52 5.24 4.70
N VAL A 75 -6.28 5.57 4.34
CA VAL A 75 -5.86 5.78 2.96
C VAL A 75 -4.58 5.00 2.72
N VAL A 76 -4.50 4.29 1.60
CA VAL A 76 -3.26 3.63 1.20
C VAL A 76 -2.61 4.48 0.12
N GLY A 77 -1.39 4.93 0.41
CA GLY A 77 -0.51 5.57 -0.57
C GLY A 77 0.55 4.59 -1.05
N MET A 78 0.80 4.57 -2.35
CA MET A 78 1.85 3.75 -2.95
C MET A 78 2.42 4.46 -4.18
N LYS A 79 3.70 4.21 -4.45
CA LYS A 79 4.37 4.64 -5.69
C LYS A 79 4.94 3.41 -6.37
N LEU A 80 4.47 3.12 -7.57
CA LEU A 80 4.85 1.92 -8.31
C LEU A 80 5.83 2.27 -9.41
N ARG A 81 6.99 1.62 -9.45
CA ARG A 81 7.84 1.62 -10.64
C ARG A 81 7.50 0.40 -11.48
N VAL A 82 7.12 0.63 -12.74
CA VAL A 82 6.69 -0.41 -13.66
C VAL A 82 7.58 -0.41 -14.88
N SER A 83 8.13 -1.58 -15.22
CA SER A 83 8.84 -1.79 -16.48
C SER A 83 7.93 -2.52 -17.46
N TYR A 84 7.82 -2.00 -18.67
CA TYR A 84 7.22 -2.72 -19.78
C TYR A 84 8.30 -3.14 -20.76
N ARG A 85 8.22 -4.37 -21.28
CA ARG A 85 9.16 -4.92 -22.25
C ARG A 85 8.44 -5.54 -23.43
N THR A 86 8.99 -5.37 -24.62
CA THR A 86 8.55 -6.06 -25.84
C THR A 86 9.75 -6.39 -26.73
N GLY A 87 10.23 -7.63 -26.64
CA GLY A 87 11.46 -8.04 -27.33
C GLY A 87 12.68 -7.30 -26.75
N ILE A 88 13.42 -6.59 -27.60
CA ILE A 88 14.61 -5.81 -27.20
C ILE A 88 14.28 -4.40 -26.68
N LEU A 89 13.02 -3.96 -26.81
CA LEU A 89 12.59 -2.64 -26.37
C LEU A 89 12.02 -2.70 -24.95
N GLY A 90 12.32 -1.69 -24.14
CA GLY A 90 11.77 -1.56 -22.80
C GLY A 90 11.73 -0.12 -22.32
N TRP A 91 10.80 0.16 -21.42
CA TRP A 91 10.57 1.48 -20.84
C TRP A 91 10.08 1.33 -19.40
N ASP A 92 10.53 2.26 -18.55
CA ASP A 92 10.14 2.37 -17.15
C ASP A 92 9.19 3.56 -16.95
N TYR A 93 8.17 3.36 -16.12
CA TYR A 93 7.23 4.39 -15.72
C TYR A 93 7.04 4.38 -14.21
N ASP A 94 6.93 5.58 -13.63
CA ASP A 94 6.45 5.77 -12.27
C ASP A 94 4.93 5.98 -12.31
N LEU A 95 4.18 5.12 -11.64
CA LEU A 95 2.74 5.24 -11.45
C LEU A 95 2.45 5.63 -10.01
N ASN A 96 1.59 6.65 -9.86
CA ASN A 96 1.03 7.06 -8.57
C ASN A 96 -0.45 6.67 -8.56
N PRO A 97 -0.79 5.40 -8.31
CA PRO A 97 -2.17 4.97 -8.29
C PRO A 97 -2.92 5.70 -7.18
N HIS A 98 -4.07 6.25 -7.53
CA HIS A 98 -5.00 6.79 -6.56
C HIS A 98 -5.98 5.68 -6.18
N CYS A 99 -5.94 5.22 -4.93
CA CYS A 99 -6.84 4.21 -4.39
C CYS A 99 -7.87 4.90 -3.48
N PRO A 100 -8.94 5.51 -4.03
CA PRO A 100 -9.82 6.40 -3.28
C PRO A 100 -10.71 5.68 -2.26
N LYS A 101 -10.80 4.34 -2.29
CA LYS A 101 -11.63 3.58 -1.36
C LYS A 101 -11.02 2.20 -1.11
N LEU A 102 -10.67 1.94 0.14
CA LEU A 102 -10.32 0.63 0.63
C LEU A 102 -11.54 0.07 1.34
N ASP A 103 -11.99 -1.12 0.92
CA ASP A 103 -12.93 -1.87 1.73
C ASP A 103 -12.14 -2.54 2.85
N MET A 104 -12.46 -2.18 4.09
CA MET A 104 -11.73 -2.67 5.25
C MET A 104 -12.67 -3.40 6.17
N GLN A 105 -12.23 -4.58 6.62
CA GLN A 105 -12.90 -5.33 7.66
C GLN A 105 -12.00 -5.38 8.89
N LEU A 106 -12.46 -4.82 10.00
CA LEU A 106 -11.83 -5.01 11.30
C LEU A 106 -12.12 -6.43 11.77
N VAL A 107 -11.09 -7.26 11.88
CA VAL A 107 -11.19 -8.60 12.45
C VAL A 107 -10.66 -8.59 13.89
N PRO A 108 -11.41 -9.13 14.87
CA PRO A 108 -10.90 -9.27 16.23
C PRO A 108 -9.65 -10.13 16.24
N SER A 109 -8.60 -9.70 16.95
CA SER A 109 -7.45 -10.57 17.24
C SER A 109 -7.92 -11.67 18.21
N THR A 110 -7.93 -12.92 17.74
CA THR A 110 -8.11 -14.13 18.57
C THR A 110 -6.93 -14.37 19.49
#